data_AF-A0A9N9DMU7-F1
#
_entry.id   AF-A0A9N9DMU7-F1
#
_cell.length_a   1.000
_cell.length_b   1.000
_cell.length_c   1.000
_cell.angle_alpha   90.00
_cell.angle_beta   90.00
_cell.angle_gamma   90.00
#
_symmetry.space_group_name_H-M   'P 1'
#
loop_
_entity.id
_entity.type
_entity.pdbx_description
1 polymer ?
#
loop_
_entity_poly.entity_id
_entity_poly.type
_entity_poly.pdbx_seq_one_letter_code
_entity_poly.pdbx_strand_id
1 'polypeptide(L)'
;SERASKRPRIDTTATICQKLISKFETIPTRADQLEPLINSQLLCKLPASRNEEEKDSELVGLIYTNEDDRYGDLAYHISVALSKQFNDNVSDIESEDDVHHIIDCLIKDTLRLFNRNAVPGSLDLMIRRNTVDRGWTTTTVGTCRPDFLVHHKNVLVLKGEEKATQNMFQEALGDLTNKFDKLDPLFFGDQQFLICYAVAGWKIGFYAIDGTPEAASKPSRLVTLSPQFDLRKVTDRITVISVVINILRILVTIGPSLPNDVIPLYLPIQQDSGSIITFNDDSVVKELSFKYLPYVDGSLNERIAFLTEMYDHAKGC
;
A
#
# COMPACT_ATOMS: atom_id res chain seq x y z
N SER A 1 19.24 -12.52 50.34
CA SER A 1 19.40 -11.63 49.18
C SER A 1 18.04 -11.47 48.53
N GLU A 2 17.66 -10.23 48.22
CA GLU A 2 16.35 -9.85 47.72
C GLU A 2 16.00 -10.59 46.42
N ARG A 3 14.80 -11.19 46.40
CA ARG A 3 14.13 -11.52 45.14
C ARG A 3 13.82 -10.20 44.45
N ALA A 4 14.66 -9.81 43.50
CA ALA A 4 14.34 -8.78 42.54
C ALA A 4 13.00 -9.16 41.88
N SER A 5 11.95 -8.44 42.24
CA SER A 5 10.68 -8.41 41.55
C SER A 5 10.97 -8.09 40.09
N LYS A 6 11.01 -9.10 39.22
CA LYS A 6 10.95 -8.89 37.78
C LYS A 6 9.58 -8.29 37.52
N ARG A 7 9.52 -6.97 37.40
CA ARG A 7 8.34 -6.29 36.84
C ARG A 7 7.97 -7.03 35.54
N PRO A 8 6.70 -7.36 35.32
CA PRO A 8 6.30 -7.91 34.03
C PRO A 8 6.77 -6.93 32.96
N ARG A 9 7.56 -7.40 32.00
CA ARG A 9 7.96 -6.60 30.84
C ARG A 9 6.68 -6.29 30.06
N ILE A 10 6.34 -5.01 29.96
CA ILE A 10 5.16 -4.54 29.23
C ILE A 10 5.63 -4.20 27.83
N ASP A 11 5.04 -4.82 26.81
CA ASP A 11 5.28 -4.42 25.42
C ASP A 11 4.68 -3.02 25.19
N THR A 12 5.54 -2.06 24.89
CA THR A 12 5.20 -0.64 24.67
C THR A 12 4.85 -0.34 23.21
N THR A 13 4.86 -1.35 22.32
CA THR A 13 4.61 -1.22 20.87
C THR A 13 3.37 -0.38 20.57
N ALA A 14 2.24 -0.67 21.22
CA ALA A 14 1.00 0.07 21.00
C ALA A 14 1.15 1.58 21.32
N THR A 15 1.77 1.91 22.44
CA THR A 15 2.02 3.29 22.87
C THR A 15 2.92 4.03 21.89
N ILE A 16 4.00 3.37 21.43
CA ILE A 16 4.95 3.97 20.48
C ILE A 16 4.28 4.16 19.12
N CYS A 17 3.56 3.15 18.61
CA CYS A 17 2.84 3.24 17.35
C CYS A 17 1.83 4.40 17.37
N GLN A 18 1.01 4.51 18.42
CA GLN A 18 0.02 5.60 18.57
C GLN A 18 0.67 6.97 18.57
N LYS A 19 1.79 7.13 19.30
CA LYS A 19 2.55 8.38 19.29
C LYS A 19 3.03 8.71 17.87
N LEU A 20 3.64 7.75 17.18
CA LEU A 20 4.21 7.92 15.86
C LEU A 20 3.17 8.28 14.80
N ILE A 21 1.95 7.75 14.87
CA ILE A 21 0.87 8.05 13.89
C ILE A 21 0.00 9.26 14.23
N SER A 22 0.42 10.08 15.21
CA SER A 22 -0.31 11.29 15.56
C SER A 22 -0.48 12.20 14.33
N LYS A 23 -1.66 12.81 14.23
CA LYS A 23 -2.08 13.65 13.09
C LYS A 23 -1.08 14.76 12.80
N PHE A 24 -0.97 15.11 11.53
CA PHE A 24 -0.38 16.38 11.13
C PHE A 24 -1.33 17.54 11.48
N GLU A 25 -0.74 18.71 11.71
CA GLU A 25 -1.51 19.94 11.96
C GLU A 25 -2.26 20.41 10.70
N THR A 26 -1.69 20.12 9.53
CA THR A 26 -2.26 20.46 8.22
C THR A 26 -2.91 19.22 7.60
N ILE A 27 -4.15 19.36 7.12
CA ILE A 27 -4.84 18.35 6.34
C ILE A 27 -4.48 18.56 4.86
N PRO A 28 -3.73 17.65 4.21
CA PRO A 28 -3.38 17.80 2.81
C PRO A 28 -4.61 17.54 1.92
N THR A 29 -4.87 18.44 0.98
CA THR A 29 -5.95 18.29 -0.01
C THR A 29 -5.42 18.10 -1.43
N ARG A 30 -4.11 18.34 -1.65
CA ARG A 30 -3.46 18.26 -2.96
C ARG A 30 -2.17 17.45 -2.91
N ALA A 31 -1.80 16.86 -4.05
CA ALA A 31 -0.62 16.01 -4.17
C ALA A 31 0.70 16.73 -3.82
N ASP A 32 0.84 18.00 -4.20
CA ASP A 32 2.04 18.81 -3.94
C ASP A 32 2.27 19.12 -2.44
N GLN A 33 1.24 19.01 -1.62
CA GLN A 33 1.36 19.19 -0.17
C GLN A 33 1.91 17.94 0.54
N LEU A 34 2.02 16.80 -0.14
CA LEU A 34 2.42 15.53 0.48
C LEU A 34 3.92 15.37 0.65
N GLU A 35 4.73 15.96 -0.24
CA GLU A 35 6.18 15.84 -0.21
C GLU A 35 6.77 16.25 1.17
N PRO A 36 6.46 17.43 1.74
CA PRO A 36 6.98 17.79 3.05
C PRO A 36 6.45 16.91 4.20
N LEU A 37 5.26 16.32 4.05
CA LEU A 37 4.65 15.48 5.08
C LEU A 37 5.28 14.08 5.10
N ILE A 38 5.46 13.47 3.93
CA ILE A 38 6.10 12.15 3.79
C ILE A 38 7.56 12.18 4.25
N ASN A 39 8.28 13.27 3.96
CA ASN A 39 9.67 13.42 4.37
C ASN A 39 9.85 14.06 5.76
N SER A 40 8.76 14.25 6.52
CA SER A 40 8.85 14.83 7.86
C SER A 40 9.62 13.93 8.83
N GLN A 41 10.29 14.53 9.81
CA GLN A 41 10.91 13.76 10.89
C GLN A 41 9.84 13.02 11.70
N LEU A 42 10.13 11.78 12.09
CA LEU A 42 9.29 11.02 12.99
C LEU A 42 9.20 11.69 14.37
N LEU A 43 8.06 11.54 15.03
CA LEU A 43 7.78 12.12 16.35
C LEU A 43 8.63 11.51 17.48
N CYS A 44 9.26 10.37 17.22
CA CYS A 44 10.34 9.82 18.02
C CYS A 44 11.17 8.85 17.17
N LYS A 45 12.35 8.49 17.67
CA LYS A 45 13.17 7.41 17.10
C LYS A 45 12.42 6.08 17.17
N LEU A 46 12.79 5.15 16.31
CA LEU A 46 12.22 3.81 16.28
C LEU A 46 12.99 2.87 17.21
N PRO A 47 12.32 2.03 18.03
CA PRO A 47 13.02 1.06 18.85
C PRO A 47 13.64 -0.03 17.97
N ALA A 48 14.77 -0.57 18.40
CA ALA A 48 15.45 -1.71 17.79
C ALA A 48 15.87 -2.73 18.86
N SER A 49 16.11 -3.98 18.45
CA SER A 49 16.38 -5.10 19.35
C SER A 49 17.87 -5.35 19.62
N ARG A 50 18.79 -4.97 18.73
CA ARG A 50 20.18 -5.50 18.71
C ARG A 50 21.26 -4.41 18.60
N ASN A 51 21.00 -3.22 19.13
CA ASN A 51 21.95 -2.09 19.13
C ASN A 51 22.44 -1.77 17.71
N GLU A 52 21.55 -1.80 16.72
CA GLU A 52 21.88 -1.52 15.32
C GLU A 52 22.53 -0.15 15.14
N GLU A 53 22.18 0.83 15.98
CA GLU A 53 22.76 2.17 16.00
C GLU A 53 24.24 2.22 16.40
N GLU A 54 24.74 1.21 17.10
CA GLU A 54 26.17 1.11 17.45
C GLU A 54 27.02 0.61 16.27
N LYS A 55 26.39 -0.02 15.27
CA LYS A 55 27.05 -0.62 14.11
C LYS A 55 27.13 0.34 12.92
N ASP A 56 26.23 1.32 12.87
CA ASP A 56 26.16 2.32 11.81
C ASP A 56 25.76 3.67 12.41
N SER A 57 26.70 4.62 12.37
CA SER A 57 26.52 5.96 12.94
C SER A 57 25.38 6.75 12.30
N GLU A 58 25.01 6.43 11.06
CA GLU A 58 23.91 7.10 10.36
C GLU A 58 22.54 6.73 10.98
N LEU A 59 22.46 5.62 11.73
CA LEU A 59 21.23 5.18 12.40
C LEU A 59 20.99 5.83 13.76
N VAL A 60 22.01 6.45 14.37
CA VAL A 60 21.93 7.04 15.72
C VAL A 60 20.82 8.10 15.82
N GLY A 61 20.54 8.82 14.73
CA GLY A 61 19.47 9.81 14.68
C GLY A 61 18.06 9.21 14.52
N LEU A 62 17.96 7.95 14.09
CA LEU A 62 16.74 7.34 13.58
C LEU A 62 16.19 6.25 14.51
N ILE A 63 17.07 5.51 15.18
CA ILE A 63 16.69 4.38 16.04
C ILE A 63 17.33 4.46 17.43
N TYR A 64 16.84 3.63 18.35
CA TYR A 64 17.41 3.45 19.68
C TYR A 64 17.19 2.03 20.18
N THR A 65 18.05 1.56 21.08
CA THR A 65 17.88 0.31 21.81
C THR A 65 17.88 0.57 23.32
N ASN A 66 16.88 0.05 24.04
CA ASN A 66 16.82 0.04 25.49
C ASN A 66 16.21 -1.27 26.02
N GLU A 67 16.35 -1.57 27.32
CA GLU A 67 15.86 -2.83 27.90
C GLU A 67 14.33 -2.96 27.95
N ASP A 68 13.62 -1.84 27.94
CA ASP A 68 12.16 -1.82 28.08
C ASP A 68 11.47 -2.14 26.74
N ASP A 69 11.99 -1.61 25.63
CA ASP A 69 11.36 -1.65 24.31
C ASP A 69 11.97 -2.70 23.37
N ARG A 70 13.23 -3.13 23.59
CA ARG A 70 13.97 -4.02 22.66
C ARG A 70 13.33 -5.38 22.37
N TYR A 71 12.34 -5.78 23.18
CA TYR A 71 11.61 -7.04 23.06
C TYR A 71 10.19 -6.87 22.50
N GLY A 72 9.75 -5.64 22.22
CA GLY A 72 8.45 -5.38 21.63
C GLY A 72 8.40 -5.73 20.15
N ASP A 73 7.20 -5.98 19.64
CA ASP A 73 6.97 -6.34 18.24
C ASP A 73 7.53 -5.29 17.26
N LEU A 74 7.42 -3.99 17.59
CA LEU A 74 8.00 -2.93 16.76
C LEU A 74 9.53 -3.01 16.73
N ALA A 75 10.18 -3.23 17.87
CA ALA A 75 11.64 -3.33 17.92
C ALA A 75 12.14 -4.52 17.10
N TYR A 76 11.44 -5.66 17.20
CA TYR A 76 11.76 -6.85 16.41
C TYR A 76 11.60 -6.58 14.90
N HIS A 77 10.48 -5.96 14.50
CA HIS A 77 10.21 -5.59 13.11
C HIS A 77 11.31 -4.71 12.52
N ILE A 78 11.69 -3.64 13.23
CA ILE A 78 12.78 -2.75 12.83
C ILE A 78 14.09 -3.53 12.71
N SER A 79 14.46 -4.33 13.70
CA SER A 79 15.69 -5.14 13.64
C SER A 79 15.72 -6.12 12.47
N VAL A 80 14.60 -6.74 12.11
CA VAL A 80 14.50 -7.62 10.95
C VAL A 80 14.76 -6.83 9.67
N ALA A 81 14.09 -5.69 9.51
CA ALA A 81 14.25 -4.82 8.35
C ALA A 81 15.68 -4.27 8.19
N LEU A 82 16.42 -4.10 9.28
CA LEU A 82 17.82 -3.63 9.27
C LEU A 82 18.86 -4.76 9.23
N SER A 83 18.45 -6.01 9.41
CA SER A 83 19.37 -7.13 9.50
C SER A 83 20.16 -7.33 8.20
N LYS A 84 21.36 -7.91 8.31
CA LYS A 84 22.12 -8.36 7.14
C LYS A 84 21.41 -9.51 6.41
N GLN A 85 20.68 -10.34 7.15
CA GLN A 85 19.86 -11.44 6.62
C GLN A 85 18.79 -10.95 5.64
N PHE A 86 18.33 -9.71 5.78
CA PHE A 86 17.47 -9.05 4.79
C PHE A 86 18.09 -9.04 3.39
N ASN A 87 19.41 -8.83 3.29
CA ASN A 87 20.14 -8.86 2.02
C ASN A 87 20.66 -10.28 1.72
N ASP A 88 21.07 -11.06 2.74
CA ASP A 88 21.70 -12.38 2.51
C ASP A 88 20.71 -13.45 2.00
N ASN A 89 19.40 -13.27 2.24
CA ASN A 89 18.37 -14.15 1.68
C ASN A 89 18.08 -13.86 0.19
N VAL A 90 18.58 -12.75 -0.35
CA VAL A 90 18.37 -12.30 -1.74
C VAL A 90 19.72 -11.78 -2.26
N SER A 91 20.67 -12.69 -2.53
CA SER A 91 22.01 -12.29 -3.00
C SER A 91 21.95 -11.52 -4.33
N ASP A 92 20.94 -11.82 -5.16
CA ASP A 92 20.48 -11.05 -6.31
C ASP A 92 18.95 -11.17 -6.38
N ILE A 93 18.27 -10.13 -6.88
CA ILE A 93 16.83 -10.20 -7.17
C ILE A 93 16.69 -10.92 -8.51
N GLU A 94 16.26 -12.17 -8.47
CA GLU A 94 16.12 -13.03 -9.65
C GLU A 94 14.68 -13.06 -10.17
N SER A 95 13.72 -12.72 -9.30
CA SER A 95 12.30 -12.76 -9.59
C SER A 95 11.52 -11.59 -8.98
N GLU A 96 10.28 -11.43 -9.41
CA GLU A 96 9.36 -10.46 -8.82
C GLU A 96 8.94 -10.88 -7.41
N ASP A 97 8.88 -12.18 -7.13
CA ASP A 97 8.58 -12.73 -5.80
C ASP A 97 9.62 -12.30 -4.75
N ASP A 98 10.90 -12.19 -5.15
CA ASP A 98 11.97 -11.68 -4.28
C ASP A 98 11.73 -10.20 -3.92
N VAL A 99 11.29 -9.40 -4.91
CA VAL A 99 10.89 -8.01 -4.68
C VAL A 99 9.71 -7.95 -3.73
N HIS A 100 8.68 -8.77 -3.96
CA HIS A 100 7.50 -8.81 -3.09
C HIS A 100 7.92 -9.07 -1.65
N HIS A 101 8.79 -10.06 -1.38
CA HIS A 101 9.25 -10.35 -0.02
C HIS A 101 9.90 -9.15 0.68
N ILE A 102 10.77 -8.43 -0.04
CA ILE A 102 11.42 -7.21 0.45
C ILE A 102 10.38 -6.14 0.77
N ILE A 103 9.41 -5.93 -0.12
CA ILE A 103 8.36 -4.93 0.04
C ILE A 103 7.34 -5.30 1.12
N ASP A 104 7.08 -6.60 1.35
CA ASP A 104 6.30 -7.09 2.49
C ASP A 104 6.91 -6.60 3.79
N CYS A 105 8.20 -6.85 3.95
CA CYS A 105 8.90 -6.54 5.18
C CYS A 105 8.93 -5.03 5.44
N LEU A 106 9.18 -4.20 4.42
CA LEU A 106 9.31 -2.75 4.63
C LEU A 106 7.97 -2.01 4.67
N ILE A 107 7.01 -2.38 3.84
CA ILE A 107 5.75 -1.64 3.67
C ILE A 107 4.60 -2.40 4.32
N LYS A 108 4.29 -3.60 3.85
CA LYS A 108 3.08 -4.34 4.27
C LYS A 108 3.07 -4.66 5.75
N ASP A 109 4.17 -5.16 6.28
CA ASP A 109 4.28 -5.56 7.67
C ASP A 109 4.34 -4.34 8.59
N THR A 110 4.97 -3.24 8.15
CA THR A 110 4.88 -1.93 8.82
C THR A 110 3.43 -1.45 8.89
N LEU A 111 2.71 -1.40 7.76
CA LEU A 111 1.30 -1.01 7.71
C LEU A 111 0.44 -1.89 8.63
N ARG A 112 0.63 -3.21 8.59
CA ARG A 112 -0.12 -4.18 9.43
C ARG A 112 0.18 -4.00 10.91
N LEU A 113 1.44 -3.84 11.28
CA LEU A 113 1.86 -3.65 12.66
C LEU A 113 1.20 -2.41 13.25
N PHE A 114 1.26 -1.29 12.54
CA PHE A 114 0.64 -0.05 12.97
C PHE A 114 -0.89 -0.12 12.97
N ASN A 115 -1.52 -0.73 11.95
CA ASN A 115 -2.97 -0.90 11.88
C ASN A 115 -3.51 -1.69 13.10
N ARG A 116 -2.80 -2.74 13.54
CA ARG A 116 -3.19 -3.54 14.72
C ARG A 116 -3.02 -2.80 16.05
N ASN A 117 -2.08 -1.85 16.10
CA ASN A 117 -1.69 -1.13 17.31
C ASN A 117 -2.28 0.28 17.40
N ALA A 118 -2.96 0.72 16.35
CA ALA A 118 -3.67 1.99 16.30
C ALA A 118 -4.91 1.98 17.20
N VAL A 119 -5.39 3.17 17.56
CA VAL A 119 -6.66 3.29 18.29
C VAL A 119 -7.78 2.75 17.39
N PRO A 120 -8.71 1.91 17.90
CA PRO A 120 -9.81 1.38 17.09
C PRO A 120 -10.54 2.48 16.31
N GLY A 121 -10.70 2.27 15.00
CA GLY A 121 -11.36 3.22 14.09
C GLY A 121 -10.48 4.36 13.56
N SER A 122 -9.18 4.44 13.93
CA SER A 122 -8.28 5.51 13.42
C SER A 122 -7.61 5.19 12.08
N LEU A 123 -7.23 3.93 11.88
CA LEU A 123 -6.69 3.34 10.66
C LEU A 123 -7.49 2.04 10.49
N ASP A 124 -8.50 2.03 9.64
CA ASP A 124 -9.21 0.80 9.30
C ASP A 124 -8.72 0.36 7.91
N LEU A 125 -7.48 -0.14 7.86
CA LEU A 125 -6.80 -0.42 6.60
C LEU A 125 -7.10 -1.84 6.10
N MET A 126 -7.57 -1.93 4.85
CA MET A 126 -7.62 -3.18 4.09
C MET A 126 -6.42 -3.25 3.15
N ILE A 127 -5.50 -4.18 3.42
CA ILE A 127 -4.27 -4.35 2.62
C ILE A 127 -4.41 -5.60 1.76
N ARG A 128 -4.32 -5.44 0.44
CA ARG A 128 -4.38 -6.52 -0.55
C ARG A 128 -3.09 -6.54 -1.36
N ARG A 129 -2.53 -7.75 -1.54
CA ARG A 129 -1.49 -8.02 -2.55
C ARG A 129 -2.07 -8.97 -3.58
N ASN A 130 -1.65 -8.83 -4.82
CA ASN A 130 -1.87 -9.83 -5.84
C ASN A 130 -1.13 -11.13 -5.44
N THR A 131 -1.85 -12.10 -4.87
CA THR A 131 -1.40 -13.49 -4.85
C THR A 131 -2.08 -14.16 -6.02
N VAL A 132 -1.28 -14.58 -6.99
CA VAL A 132 -1.64 -15.40 -8.15
C VAL A 132 -2.91 -16.23 -7.86
N ASP A 133 -3.96 -16.01 -8.64
CA ASP A 133 -5.24 -16.69 -8.52
C ASP A 133 -5.01 -18.21 -8.41
N ARG A 134 -5.19 -18.77 -7.20
CA ARG A 134 -5.36 -20.21 -7.02
C ARG A 134 -6.76 -20.57 -7.49
N GLY A 135 -6.93 -20.66 -8.81
CA GLY A 135 -8.11 -21.26 -9.42
C GLY A 135 -8.76 -20.38 -10.48
N TRP A 136 -8.62 -20.83 -11.73
CA TRP A 136 -9.39 -20.47 -12.92
C TRP A 136 -9.10 -19.13 -13.61
N THR A 137 -8.82 -19.26 -14.91
CA THR A 137 -8.68 -18.25 -15.98
C THR A 137 -7.41 -17.40 -16.03
N THR A 138 -6.38 -18.00 -16.65
CA THR A 138 -5.38 -17.30 -17.46
C THR A 138 -6.06 -16.63 -18.66
N THR A 139 -6.57 -15.41 -18.53
CA THR A 139 -6.99 -14.56 -19.67
C THR A 139 -7.22 -13.14 -19.19
N THR A 140 -6.42 -12.18 -19.68
CA THR A 140 -6.60 -10.70 -19.70
C THR A 140 -6.88 -9.93 -18.39
N VAL A 141 -7.39 -10.56 -17.33
CA VAL A 141 -7.69 -9.96 -16.01
C VAL A 141 -6.44 -9.91 -15.12
N GLY A 142 -5.50 -10.85 -15.32
CA GLY A 142 -4.25 -10.92 -14.55
C GLY A 142 -3.30 -9.73 -14.76
N THR A 143 -3.37 -9.05 -15.90
CA THR A 143 -2.51 -7.91 -16.25
C THR A 143 -3.02 -6.56 -15.75
N CYS A 144 -4.26 -6.50 -15.25
CA CYS A 144 -4.90 -5.23 -14.84
C CYS A 144 -4.91 -5.01 -13.32
N ARG A 145 -4.35 -5.94 -12.54
CA ARG A 145 -4.34 -5.84 -11.07
C ARG A 145 -3.00 -5.27 -10.59
N PRO A 146 -2.97 -4.13 -9.89
CA PRO A 146 -1.76 -3.67 -9.23
C PRO A 146 -1.26 -4.64 -8.16
N ASP A 147 0.05 -4.66 -7.98
CA ASP A 147 0.72 -5.61 -7.09
C ASP A 147 0.34 -5.39 -5.64
N PHE A 148 0.12 -4.13 -5.26
CA PHE A 148 -0.19 -3.77 -3.89
C PHE A 148 -1.27 -2.68 -3.79
N LEU A 149 -2.26 -2.90 -2.93
CA LEU A 149 -3.38 -2.01 -2.71
C LEU A 149 -3.62 -1.83 -1.21
N VAL A 150 -3.88 -0.59 -0.79
CA VAL A 150 -4.37 -0.28 0.54
C VAL A 150 -5.60 0.61 0.44
N HIS A 151 -6.68 0.13 1.04
CA HIS A 151 -7.88 0.91 1.24
C HIS A 151 -7.97 1.39 2.68
N HIS A 152 -8.43 2.61 2.88
CA HIS A 152 -8.88 3.10 4.18
C HIS A 152 -10.39 3.29 4.08
N LYS A 153 -11.15 2.50 4.85
CA LYS A 153 -12.59 2.30 4.58
C LYS A 153 -12.78 1.79 3.15
N ASN A 154 -13.56 2.50 2.33
CA ASN A 154 -13.85 2.16 0.94
C ASN A 154 -12.99 2.95 -0.07
N VAL A 155 -12.10 3.83 0.40
CA VAL A 155 -11.27 4.68 -0.47
C VAL A 155 -9.92 4.01 -0.70
N LEU A 156 -9.49 3.91 -1.96
CA LEU A 156 -8.11 3.51 -2.28
C LEU A 156 -7.17 4.66 -1.87
N VAL A 157 -6.19 4.38 -1.01
CA VAL A 157 -5.30 5.41 -0.45
C VAL A 157 -3.81 5.16 -0.72
N LEU A 158 -3.42 3.93 -1.04
CA LEU A 158 -2.07 3.59 -1.48
C LEU A 158 -2.11 2.52 -2.57
N LYS A 159 -1.32 2.69 -3.62
CA LYS A 159 -1.10 1.69 -4.69
C LYS A 159 0.39 1.51 -4.96
N GLY A 160 0.82 0.28 -5.16
CA GLY A 160 2.20 -0.09 -5.45
C GLY A 160 2.31 -0.80 -6.79
N GLU A 161 3.39 -0.53 -7.51
CA GLU A 161 3.81 -1.26 -8.71
C GLU A 161 5.24 -1.78 -8.50
N GLU A 162 5.45 -3.06 -8.75
CA GLU A 162 6.68 -3.78 -8.41
C GLU A 162 7.23 -4.48 -9.67
N LYS A 163 8.53 -4.30 -9.96
CA LYS A 163 9.23 -4.97 -11.06
C LYS A 163 10.48 -5.66 -10.55
N ALA A 164 10.78 -6.84 -11.07
CA ALA A 164 11.97 -7.60 -10.67
C ALA A 164 13.28 -6.85 -10.98
N THR A 165 13.41 -6.26 -12.17
CA THR A 165 14.70 -5.73 -12.65
C THR A 165 14.80 -4.22 -12.47
N GLN A 166 15.90 -3.72 -11.89
CA GLN A 166 16.12 -2.30 -11.64
C GLN A 166 16.03 -1.39 -12.88
N ASN A 167 16.37 -1.90 -14.06
CA ASN A 167 16.26 -1.15 -15.32
C ASN A 167 14.80 -0.90 -15.76
N MET A 168 13.85 -1.64 -15.18
CA MET A 168 12.41 -1.49 -15.42
C MET A 168 11.78 -0.43 -14.51
N PHE A 169 12.57 0.38 -13.77
CA PHE A 169 12.01 1.42 -12.91
C PHE A 169 11.16 2.43 -13.67
N GLN A 170 11.59 2.84 -14.87
CA GLN A 170 10.79 3.72 -15.72
C GLN A 170 9.53 3.03 -16.26
N GLU A 171 9.56 1.71 -16.45
CA GLU A 171 8.38 0.93 -16.81
C GLU A 171 7.38 0.89 -15.64
N ALA A 172 7.86 0.64 -14.40
CA ALA A 172 7.02 0.70 -13.20
C ALA A 172 6.33 2.07 -13.04
N LEU A 173 7.06 3.17 -13.30
CA LEU A 173 6.47 4.52 -13.32
C LEU A 173 5.51 4.73 -14.48
N GLY A 174 5.83 4.19 -15.67
CA GLY A 174 4.98 4.22 -16.84
C GLY A 174 3.65 3.50 -16.59
N ASP A 175 3.68 2.33 -15.96
CA ASP A 175 2.49 1.56 -15.59
C ASP A 175 1.65 2.30 -14.55
N LEU A 176 2.29 2.91 -13.53
CA LEU A 176 1.60 3.82 -12.60
C LEU A 176 1.06 5.09 -13.27
N THR A 177 1.61 5.55 -14.38
CA THR A 177 1.05 6.72 -15.07
C THR A 177 -0.13 6.28 -15.94
N ASN A 178 0.07 5.26 -16.77
CA ASN A 178 -0.90 4.74 -17.73
C ASN A 178 -2.18 4.19 -17.07
N LYS A 179 -2.05 3.50 -15.92
CA LYS A 179 -3.21 2.98 -15.19
C LYS A 179 -4.07 4.11 -14.61
N PHE A 180 -3.49 5.29 -14.39
CA PHE A 180 -4.10 6.36 -13.62
C PHE A 180 -4.58 7.55 -14.45
N ASP A 181 -4.03 7.75 -15.64
CA ASP A 181 -4.63 8.64 -16.63
C ASP A 181 -6.05 8.19 -17.00
N LYS A 182 -6.39 6.93 -16.72
CA LYS A 182 -7.72 6.34 -16.92
C LYS A 182 -8.66 6.49 -15.72
N LEU A 183 -8.16 6.88 -14.55
CA LEU A 183 -8.99 6.99 -13.34
C LEU A 183 -9.78 8.30 -13.31
N ASP A 184 -11.09 8.15 -13.15
CA ASP A 184 -12.04 9.24 -12.99
C ASP A 184 -11.87 9.93 -11.62
N PRO A 185 -11.85 11.28 -11.56
CA PRO A 185 -11.92 12.04 -10.31
C PRO A 185 -13.00 11.56 -9.32
N LEU A 186 -14.11 10.98 -9.79
CA LEU A 186 -15.18 10.40 -8.98
C LEU A 186 -14.70 9.34 -7.97
N PHE A 187 -13.58 8.65 -8.22
CA PHE A 187 -13.05 7.64 -7.30
C PHE A 187 -12.33 8.22 -6.09
N PHE A 188 -11.98 9.51 -6.14
CA PHE A 188 -11.15 10.17 -5.13
C PHE A 188 -11.96 11.12 -4.22
N GLY A 189 -13.17 11.49 -4.64
CA GLY A 189 -14.02 12.46 -3.93
C GLY A 189 -13.32 13.80 -3.72
N ASP A 190 -13.45 14.38 -2.52
CA ASP A 190 -12.78 15.64 -2.17
C ASP A 190 -11.25 15.49 -2.02
N GLN A 191 -10.77 14.26 -1.84
CA GLN A 191 -9.35 13.98 -1.67
C GLN A 191 -8.69 13.81 -3.04
N GLN A 192 -8.24 14.89 -3.66
CA GLN A 192 -7.74 14.89 -5.05
C GLN A 192 -6.29 14.36 -5.19
N PHE A 193 -5.93 13.28 -4.49
CA PHE A 193 -4.68 12.57 -4.75
C PHE A 193 -4.76 11.09 -4.39
N LEU A 194 -3.84 10.31 -4.95
CA LEU A 194 -3.50 8.97 -4.46
C LEU A 194 -2.01 8.87 -4.19
N ILE A 195 -1.62 8.34 -3.03
CA ILE A 195 -0.22 8.03 -2.73
C ILE A 195 0.16 6.74 -3.45
N CYS A 196 1.35 6.70 -4.04
CA CYS A 196 1.86 5.53 -4.74
C CYS A 196 3.32 5.26 -4.40
N TYR A 197 3.76 4.03 -4.65
CA TYR A 197 5.18 3.71 -4.71
C TYR A 197 5.49 2.89 -5.97
N ALA A 198 6.71 3.05 -6.48
CA ALA A 198 7.24 2.23 -7.56
C ALA A 198 8.51 1.54 -7.08
N VAL A 199 8.64 0.25 -7.38
CA VAL A 199 9.81 -0.56 -7.05
C VAL A 199 10.33 -1.22 -8.31
N ALA A 200 11.65 -1.21 -8.49
CA ALA A 200 12.30 -2.04 -9.48
C ALA A 200 13.63 -2.55 -8.94
N GLY A 201 13.75 -3.88 -8.77
CA GLY A 201 14.86 -4.49 -8.06
C GLY A 201 15.06 -3.85 -6.68
N TRP A 202 16.26 -3.37 -6.40
CA TRP A 202 16.62 -2.75 -5.12
C TRP A 202 16.23 -1.28 -5.00
N LYS A 203 15.56 -0.69 -6.00
CA LYS A 203 15.18 0.73 -5.98
C LYS A 203 13.71 0.90 -5.67
N ILE A 204 13.41 1.83 -4.77
CA ILE A 204 12.04 2.26 -4.47
C ILE A 204 11.94 3.79 -4.51
N GLY A 205 10.82 4.33 -4.97
CA GLY A 205 10.46 5.74 -4.80
C GLY A 205 8.98 5.92 -4.50
N PHE A 206 8.65 7.00 -3.80
CA PHE A 206 7.28 7.37 -3.46
C PHE A 206 6.80 8.54 -4.31
N TYR A 207 5.53 8.47 -4.70
CA TYR A 207 4.88 9.39 -5.62
C TYR A 207 3.46 9.67 -5.14
N ALA A 208 2.84 10.70 -5.70
CA ALA A 208 1.41 10.89 -5.67
C ALA A 208 0.89 11.11 -7.08
N ILE A 209 -0.38 10.83 -7.26
CA ILE A 209 -1.09 11.12 -8.49
C ILE A 209 -2.02 12.27 -8.20
N ASP A 210 -1.86 13.34 -8.97
CA ASP A 210 -2.64 14.56 -8.85
C ASP A 210 -4.03 14.34 -9.46
N GLY A 211 -5.01 14.21 -8.58
CA GLY A 211 -6.42 13.96 -8.87
C GLY A 211 -7.17 15.19 -9.38
N THR A 212 -6.54 16.37 -9.37
CA THR A 212 -7.19 17.64 -9.73
C THR A 212 -7.58 17.69 -11.22
N PRO A 213 -8.67 18.39 -11.59
CA PRO A 213 -9.00 18.64 -13.00
C PRO A 213 -7.86 19.32 -13.77
N GLU A 214 -7.10 20.20 -13.12
CA GLU A 214 -5.96 20.89 -13.72
C GLU A 214 -4.84 19.92 -14.10
N ALA A 215 -4.63 18.86 -13.32
CA ALA A 215 -3.63 17.84 -13.60
C ALA A 215 -3.90 17.08 -14.89
N ALA A 216 -5.16 16.90 -15.28
CA ALA A 216 -5.54 16.21 -16.52
C ALA A 216 -5.01 16.92 -17.79
N SER A 217 -4.67 18.22 -17.68
CA SER A 217 -4.06 18.99 -18.77
C SER A 217 -2.53 18.93 -18.81
N LYS A 218 -1.88 18.34 -17.80
CA LYS A 218 -0.42 18.23 -17.70
C LYS A 218 0.08 16.98 -18.45
N PRO A 219 1.33 16.97 -18.94
CA PRO A 219 1.93 15.79 -19.57
C PRO A 219 2.03 14.56 -18.65
N SER A 220 2.00 14.77 -17.34
CA SER A 220 1.95 13.70 -16.34
C SER A 220 1.23 14.22 -15.10
N ARG A 221 0.36 13.37 -14.53
CA ARG A 221 -0.29 13.60 -13.24
C ARG A 221 0.58 13.16 -12.06
N LEU A 222 1.74 12.57 -12.32
CA LEU A 222 2.62 12.02 -11.30
C LEU A 222 3.44 13.13 -10.63
N VAL A 223 3.40 13.17 -9.30
CA VAL A 223 4.16 14.08 -8.43
C VAL A 223 5.16 13.23 -7.65
N THR A 224 6.44 13.55 -7.74
CA THR A 224 7.49 12.89 -6.95
C THR A 224 7.40 13.34 -5.50
N LEU A 225 7.35 12.39 -4.56
CA LEU A 225 7.27 12.68 -3.12
C LEU A 225 8.56 12.33 -2.36
N SER A 226 9.43 11.51 -2.92
CA SER A 226 10.70 11.15 -2.30
C SER A 226 11.79 10.98 -3.35
N PRO A 227 13.08 11.05 -2.96
CA PRO A 227 14.15 10.48 -3.79
C PRO A 227 13.96 8.97 -3.98
N GLN A 228 14.75 8.40 -4.90
CA GLN A 228 14.86 6.95 -5.00
C GLN A 228 15.80 6.43 -3.90
N PHE A 229 15.31 5.46 -3.14
CA PHE A 229 16.06 4.77 -2.09
C PHE A 229 16.64 3.47 -2.63
N ASP A 230 17.84 3.11 -2.17
CA ASP A 230 18.52 1.86 -2.45
C ASP A 230 18.37 0.90 -1.27
N LEU A 231 17.48 -0.09 -1.43
CA LEU A 231 17.10 -1.05 -0.39
C LEU A 231 18.26 -1.94 0.10
N ARG A 232 19.43 -1.93 -0.59
CA ARG A 232 20.65 -2.58 -0.08
C ARG A 232 21.23 -1.84 1.11
N LYS A 233 21.02 -0.52 1.20
CA LYS A 233 21.53 0.34 2.28
C LYS A 233 20.59 0.27 3.48
N VAL A 234 21.17 0.09 4.67
CA VAL A 234 20.42 0.00 5.94
C VAL A 234 19.68 1.32 6.21
N THR A 235 20.33 2.45 5.94
CA THR A 235 19.77 3.80 6.12
C THR A 235 18.60 4.11 5.21
N ASP A 236 18.66 3.68 3.96
CA ASP A 236 17.55 3.83 3.02
C ASP A 236 16.35 2.96 3.46
N ARG A 237 16.58 1.74 3.97
CA ARG A 237 15.51 0.88 4.50
C ARG A 237 14.77 1.49 5.69
N ILE A 238 15.49 2.05 6.67
CA ILE A 238 14.83 2.72 7.80
C ILE A 238 14.13 4.02 7.37
N THR A 239 14.66 4.69 6.34
CA THR A 239 14.02 5.89 5.75
C THR A 239 12.71 5.51 5.06
N VAL A 240 12.67 4.40 4.31
CA VAL A 240 11.45 3.86 3.72
C VAL A 240 10.41 3.55 4.79
N ILE A 241 10.79 2.90 5.89
CA ILE A 241 9.88 2.66 7.03
C ILE A 241 9.35 3.98 7.61
N SER A 242 10.23 4.98 7.75
CA SER A 242 9.84 6.31 8.23
C SER A 242 8.83 7.00 7.30
N VAL A 243 9.03 6.89 5.98
CA VAL A 243 8.08 7.35 4.96
C VAL A 243 6.74 6.64 5.12
N VAL A 244 6.72 5.31 5.27
CA VAL A 244 5.47 4.54 5.46
C VAL A 244 4.74 4.96 6.74
N ILE A 245 5.46 5.24 7.82
CA ILE A 245 4.87 5.79 9.06
C ILE A 245 4.27 7.18 8.83
N ASN A 246 4.94 8.04 8.04
CA ASN A 246 4.37 9.34 7.68
C ASN A 246 3.17 9.23 6.74
N ILE A 247 3.13 8.23 5.85
CA ILE A 247 1.93 7.89 5.09
C ILE A 247 0.79 7.54 6.06
N LEU A 248 1.03 6.67 7.05
CA LEU A 248 0.02 6.34 8.06
C LEU A 248 -0.46 7.59 8.82
N ARG A 249 0.44 8.51 9.20
CA ARG A 249 0.07 9.80 9.82
C ARG A 249 -0.82 10.63 8.89
N ILE A 250 -0.51 10.68 7.59
CA ILE A 250 -1.37 11.35 6.59
C ILE A 250 -2.75 10.68 6.58
N LEU A 251 -2.82 9.35 6.54
CA LEU A 251 -4.09 8.61 6.51
C LEU A 251 -4.94 8.85 7.76
N VAL A 252 -4.34 8.90 8.95
CA VAL A 252 -5.04 9.29 10.19
C VAL A 252 -5.54 10.74 10.12
N THR A 253 -4.76 11.62 9.49
CA THR A 253 -5.08 13.06 9.35
C THR A 253 -6.26 13.28 8.43
N ILE A 254 -6.26 12.65 7.24
CA ILE A 254 -7.34 12.79 6.23
C ILE A 254 -8.54 11.89 6.49
N GLY A 255 -8.40 10.84 7.30
CA GLY A 255 -9.43 9.82 7.54
C GLY A 255 -10.84 10.34 7.88
N PRO A 256 -11.00 11.40 8.70
CA PRO A 256 -12.29 12.04 8.96
C PRO A 256 -12.92 12.74 7.74
N SER A 257 -12.09 13.20 6.80
CA SER A 257 -12.50 13.90 5.57
C SER A 257 -12.66 12.98 4.37
N LEU A 258 -12.27 11.70 4.50
CA LEU A 258 -12.44 10.75 3.41
C LEU A 258 -13.93 10.53 3.10
N PRO A 259 -14.31 10.53 1.82
CA PRO A 259 -15.70 10.34 1.41
C PRO A 259 -16.20 8.93 1.77
N ASN A 260 -17.46 8.84 2.19
CA ASN A 260 -18.11 7.56 2.45
C ASN A 260 -18.84 7.00 1.21
N ASP A 261 -19.18 7.86 0.25
CA ASP A 261 -20.01 7.53 -0.92
C ASP A 261 -19.19 7.41 -2.21
N VAL A 262 -17.95 6.90 -2.12
CA VAL A 262 -17.15 6.60 -3.31
C VAL A 262 -17.35 5.18 -3.78
N ILE A 263 -17.19 4.98 -5.09
CA ILE A 263 -17.11 3.65 -5.68
C ILE A 263 -15.77 3.04 -5.25
N PRO A 264 -15.77 1.90 -4.52
CA PRO A 264 -14.54 1.33 -4.01
C PRO A 264 -13.77 0.59 -5.11
N LEU A 265 -12.78 1.27 -5.70
CA LEU A 265 -11.90 0.68 -6.71
C LEU A 265 -11.28 -0.63 -6.21
N TYR A 266 -11.33 -1.68 -7.03
CA TYR A 266 -10.83 -3.03 -6.76
C TYR A 266 -11.48 -3.79 -5.60
N LEU A 267 -12.51 -3.23 -4.94
CA LEU A 267 -13.27 -3.97 -3.96
C LEU A 267 -14.55 -4.53 -4.61
N PRO A 268 -14.86 -5.82 -4.36
CA PRO A 268 -16.08 -6.43 -4.86
C PRO A 268 -17.29 -5.83 -4.14
N ILE A 269 -18.28 -5.38 -4.90
CA ILE A 269 -19.56 -4.87 -4.42
C ILE A 269 -20.63 -5.92 -4.67
N GLN A 270 -21.14 -6.53 -3.59
CA GLN A 270 -22.25 -7.46 -3.66
C GLN A 270 -23.55 -6.70 -3.93
N GLN A 271 -24.28 -7.10 -4.97
CA GLN A 271 -25.59 -6.56 -5.31
C GLN A 271 -26.70 -7.47 -4.77
N ASP A 272 -27.89 -6.89 -4.53
CA ASP A 272 -29.09 -7.61 -4.10
C ASP A 272 -29.52 -8.69 -5.10
N SER A 273 -29.21 -8.49 -6.39
CA SER A 273 -29.43 -9.46 -7.46
C SER A 273 -28.56 -10.73 -7.34
N GLY A 274 -27.61 -10.76 -6.41
CA GLY A 274 -26.63 -11.84 -6.27
C GLY A 274 -25.40 -11.70 -7.16
N SER A 275 -25.29 -10.64 -7.97
CA SER A 275 -24.08 -10.33 -8.74
C SER A 275 -23.02 -9.62 -7.90
N ILE A 276 -21.75 -9.80 -8.24
CA ILE A 276 -20.64 -9.03 -7.69
C ILE A 276 -20.12 -8.10 -8.79
N ILE A 277 -19.90 -6.83 -8.46
CA ILE A 277 -19.34 -5.84 -9.38
C ILE A 277 -18.02 -5.33 -8.81
N THR A 278 -16.97 -5.32 -9.63
CA THR A 278 -15.65 -4.76 -9.29
C THR A 278 -15.27 -3.72 -10.32
N PHE A 279 -14.97 -2.51 -9.87
CA PHE A 279 -14.45 -1.43 -10.71
C PHE A 279 -12.93 -1.46 -10.68
N ASN A 280 -12.29 -1.61 -11.84
CA ASN A 280 -10.84 -1.50 -12.01
C ASN A 280 -10.49 -0.15 -12.65
N ASP A 281 -9.20 0.07 -12.93
CA ASP A 281 -8.71 1.30 -13.56
C ASP A 281 -9.40 1.62 -14.89
N ASP A 282 -9.67 0.60 -15.70
CA ASP A 282 -10.13 0.76 -17.08
C ASP A 282 -11.23 -0.23 -17.50
N SER A 283 -11.78 -0.94 -16.53
CA SER A 283 -12.79 -1.97 -16.77
C SER A 283 -13.71 -2.13 -15.57
N VAL A 284 -14.92 -2.61 -15.85
CA VAL A 284 -15.87 -3.06 -14.82
C VAL A 284 -16.10 -4.54 -15.01
N VAL A 285 -15.79 -5.32 -13.99
CA VAL A 285 -16.01 -6.77 -13.98
C VAL A 285 -17.29 -7.05 -13.22
N LYS A 286 -18.22 -7.77 -13.85
CA LYS A 286 -19.43 -8.26 -13.20
C LYS A 286 -19.44 -9.78 -13.17
N GLU A 287 -19.40 -10.33 -11.97
CA GLU A 287 -19.48 -11.77 -11.72
C GLU A 287 -20.91 -12.16 -11.34
N LEU A 288 -21.38 -13.26 -11.92
CA LEU A 288 -22.74 -13.78 -11.74
C LEU A 288 -22.67 -15.27 -11.40
N SER A 289 -23.40 -15.70 -10.39
CA SER A 289 -23.60 -17.13 -10.16
C SER A 289 -24.35 -17.75 -11.33
N PHE A 290 -23.98 -18.97 -11.71
CA PHE A 290 -24.60 -19.73 -12.80
C PHE A 290 -26.14 -19.80 -12.72
N LYS A 291 -26.69 -19.83 -11.50
CA LYS A 291 -28.14 -19.84 -11.26
C LYS A 291 -28.86 -18.56 -11.74
N TYR A 292 -28.13 -17.47 -11.96
CA TYR A 292 -28.67 -16.17 -12.38
C TYR A 292 -28.40 -15.86 -13.86
N LEU A 293 -27.73 -16.75 -14.61
CA LEU A 293 -27.61 -16.58 -16.05
C LEU A 293 -28.99 -16.72 -16.71
N PRO A 294 -29.32 -15.91 -17.74
CA PRO A 294 -30.60 -15.99 -18.42
C PRO A 294 -30.90 -17.41 -18.94
N TYR A 295 -32.17 -17.79 -18.88
CA TYR A 295 -32.66 -19.08 -19.39
C TYR A 295 -32.94 -18.95 -20.89
N VAL A 296 -32.09 -19.61 -21.66
CA VAL A 296 -32.39 -20.13 -22.99
C VAL A 296 -32.09 -21.63 -22.87
N ASP A 297 -32.99 -22.50 -23.32
CA ASP A 297 -32.72 -23.94 -23.38
C ASP A 297 -31.39 -24.16 -24.13
N GLY A 298 -30.34 -24.57 -23.40
CA GLY A 298 -28.99 -24.59 -23.93
C GLY A 298 -27.91 -24.92 -22.89
N SER A 299 -26.75 -25.34 -23.40
CA SER A 299 -25.52 -25.56 -22.67
C SER A 299 -25.01 -24.30 -21.96
N LEU A 300 -24.15 -24.46 -20.96
CA LEU A 300 -23.47 -23.34 -20.26
C LEU A 300 -22.80 -22.36 -21.25
N ASN A 301 -22.17 -22.89 -22.31
CA ASN A 301 -21.49 -22.06 -23.30
C ASN A 301 -22.46 -21.19 -24.10
N GLU A 302 -23.63 -21.71 -24.45
CA GLU A 302 -24.67 -20.94 -25.15
C GLU A 302 -25.23 -19.82 -24.27
N ARG A 303 -25.39 -20.08 -22.96
CA ARG A 303 -25.84 -19.07 -22.00
C ARG A 303 -24.79 -17.98 -21.76
N ILE A 304 -23.51 -18.34 -21.76
CA ILE A 304 -22.41 -17.36 -21.71
C ILE A 304 -22.39 -16.53 -23.00
N ALA A 305 -22.45 -17.18 -24.17
CA ALA A 305 -22.41 -16.50 -25.46
C ALA A 305 -23.55 -15.48 -25.61
N PHE A 306 -24.77 -15.86 -25.22
CA PHE A 306 -25.92 -14.96 -25.22
C PHE A 306 -25.69 -13.73 -24.32
N LEU A 307 -25.15 -13.93 -23.11
CA LEU A 307 -24.87 -12.82 -22.20
C LEU A 307 -23.77 -11.90 -22.76
N THR A 308 -22.72 -12.46 -23.37
CA THR A 308 -21.67 -11.66 -24.03
C THR A 308 -22.24 -10.81 -25.16
N GLU A 309 -23.08 -11.39 -26.03
CA GLU A 309 -23.75 -10.66 -27.11
C GLU A 309 -24.63 -9.51 -26.58
N MET A 310 -25.32 -9.71 -25.46
CA MET A 310 -26.07 -8.63 -24.81
C MET A 310 -25.17 -7.47 -24.38
N TYR A 311 -23.97 -7.75 -23.85
CA TYR A 311 -23.03 -6.70 -23.45
C TYR A 311 -22.39 -6.00 -24.66
N ASP A 312 -22.17 -6.69 -25.78
CA ASP A 312 -21.69 -6.06 -27.02
C ASP A 312 -22.69 -5.01 -27.55
N HIS A 313 -23.97 -5.19 -27.25
CA HIS A 313 -25.04 -4.24 -27.57
C HIS A 313 -25.32 -3.21 -26.46
N ALA A 314 -24.75 -3.39 -25.27
CA ALA A 314 -24.88 -2.43 -24.19
C ALA A 314 -23.99 -1.21 -24.48
N LYS A 315 -24.60 -0.13 -24.95
CA LYS A 315 -23.90 1.16 -25.05
C LYS A 315 -23.74 1.72 -23.63
N GLY A 316 -22.50 1.92 -23.21
CA GLY A 316 -22.18 2.71 -22.02
C GLY A 316 -22.87 4.06 -22.13
N CYS A 317 -23.62 4.44 -21.09
CA CYS A 317 -24.26 5.74 -20.99
C CYS A 317 -23.21 6.81 -20.68
#